data_AF-A0A4Z0NS66-F1
#
_entry.id   AF-A0A4Z0NS66-F1
#
_cell.length_a   1.000
_cell.length_b   1.000
_cell.length_c   1.000
_cell.angle_alpha   90.00
_cell.angle_beta   90.00
_cell.angle_gamma   90.00
#
_symmetry.space_group_name_H-M   'P 1'
#
loop_
_entity.id
_entity.type
_entity.pdbx_description
1 polymer ?
#
loop_
_entity_poly.entity_id
_entity_poly.type
_entity_poly.pdbx_seq_one_letter_code
_entity_poly.pdbx_strand_id
1 'polypeptide(L)' 'MAYYRMEDVLDRLPELLAKASAGEEVIITRPDQDLIQLVPAEPRPVTKEEMERLRANRVTPLKPFDSTTLIRQMRDEGL' A
#
# COMPACT_ATOMS: atom_id res chain seq x y z
N MET A 1 -0.97 -17.28 12.34
CA MET A 1 -1.47 -17.32 10.95
C MET A 1 -2.95 -16.95 10.94
N ALA A 2 -3.29 -15.80 10.35
CA ALA A 2 -4.67 -15.28 10.29
C ALA A 2 -5.01 -14.85 8.85
N TYR A 3 -6.21 -15.20 8.40
CA TYR A 3 -6.71 -14.91 7.05
C TYR A 3 -7.71 -13.76 7.09
N TYR A 4 -7.54 -12.79 6.20
CA TYR A 4 -8.42 -11.63 6.06
C TYR A 4 -8.90 -11.53 4.61
N ARG A 5 -10.16 -11.13 4.41
CA ARG A 5 -10.67 -10.84 3.07
C ARG A 5 -10.16 -9.47 2.63
N MET A 6 -9.92 -9.28 1.34
CA MET A 6 -9.46 -8.00 0.79
C MET A 6 -10.34 -6.80 1.21
N GLU A 7 -11.66 -7.02 1.31
CA GLU A 7 -12.62 -6.01 1.76
C GLU A 7 -12.35 -5.54 3.19
N ASP A 8 -12.10 -6.46 4.13
CA ASP A 8 -11.77 -6.15 5.52
C ASP A 8 -10.39 -5.49 5.67
N VAL A 9 -9.50 -5.71 4.71
CA VAL A 9 -8.12 -5.21 4.75
C VAL A 9 -8.07 -3.72 4.47
N LEU A 10 -8.90 -3.19 3.57
CA LEU A 10 -8.84 -1.77 3.19
C LEU A 10 -9.10 -0.86 4.39
N ASP A 11 -10.07 -1.22 5.23
CA ASP A 11 -10.46 -0.43 6.39
C ASP A 11 -9.54 -0.66 7.60
N ARG A 12 -8.82 -1.79 7.63
CA ARG A 12 -8.02 -2.23 8.78
C ARG A 12 -6.54 -2.35 8.49
N LEU A 13 -6.08 -1.85 7.35
CA LEU A 13 -4.70 -1.99 6.91
C LEU A 13 -3.67 -1.53 7.96
N PRO A 14 -3.86 -0.40 8.67
CA PRO A 14 -2.92 0.01 9.72
C PRO A 14 -2.76 -1.02 10.85
N GLU A 15 -3.87 -1.64 11.29
CA GLU A 15 -3.84 -2.67 12.33
C GLU A 15 -3.14 -3.94 11.84
N LEU A 16 -3.41 -4.33 10.60
CA LEU A 16 -2.83 -5.52 9.99
C LEU A 16 -1.32 -5.38 9.76
N LEU A 17 -0.86 -4.18 9.39
CA LEU A 17 0.57 -3.86 9.31
C LEU A 17 1.22 -3.95 10.68
N ALA A 18 0.59 -3.43 11.74
CA ALA A 18 1.13 -3.52 13.09
C ALA A 18 1.28 -4.97 13.56
N LYS A 19 0.28 -5.82 13.28
CA LYS A 19 0.33 -7.27 13.58
C LYS A 19 1.44 -7.97 12.79
N ALA A 20 1.54 -7.70 11.49
CA ALA A 20 2.60 -8.27 10.66
C ALA A 20 3.99 -7.86 11.20
N SER A 21 4.18 -6.58 11.53
CA SER A 21 5.42 -6.08 12.14
C SER A 21 5.72 -6.69 13.52
N ALA A 22 4.71 -7.09 14.28
CA ALA A 22 4.87 -7.83 15.53
C ALA A 22 5.25 -9.32 15.34
N GLY A 23 5.35 -9.78 14.08
CA GLY A 23 5.69 -11.17 13.74
C GLY A 23 4.47 -12.07 13.55
N GLU A 24 3.24 -11.52 13.56
CA GLU A 24 2.06 -12.30 13.21
C GLU A 24 2.00 -12.56 11.70
N GLU A 25 1.76 -13.81 11.32
CA GLU A 25 1.54 -14.16 9.92
C GLU A 25 0.14 -13.75 9.47
N VAL A 26 0.07 -12.70 8.63
CA VAL A 26 -1.15 -12.12 8.08
C VAL A 26 -1.27 -12.45 6.60
N ILE A 27 -2.34 -13.16 6.22
CA ILE A 27 -2.64 -13.57 4.85
C ILE A 27 -3.91 -12.88 4.39
N ILE A 28 -3.82 -12.18 3.25
CA ILE A 28 -4.92 -11.52 2.57
C ILE A 28 -5.42 -12.45 1.47
N THR A 29 -6.73 -12.68 1.48
CA THR A 29 -7.43 -13.53 0.53
C THR A 29 -8.32 -12.69 -0.37
N ARG A 30 -8.30 -12.99 -1.67
CA ARG A 30 -9.23 -12.43 -2.65
C ARG A 30 -9.89 -13.61 -3.37
N PRO A 31 -11.23 -13.62 -3.55
CA PRO A 31 -11.96 -14.78 -4.07
C PRO A 31 -11.41 -15.37 -5.38
N ASP A 32 -10.82 -14.54 -6.24
CA ASP A 32 -10.35 -14.93 -7.57
C ASP A 32 -8.84 -14.69 -7.79
N GLN A 33 -8.06 -14.51 -6.73
CA GLN A 33 -6.60 -14.28 -6.86
C GLN A 33 -5.81 -15.07 -5.82
N ASP A 34 -4.52 -15.20 -6.12
CA ASP A 34 -3.56 -15.83 -5.23
C ASP A 34 -3.54 -15.18 -3.84
N LEU A 35 -3.19 -16.00 -2.84
CA LEU A 35 -3.03 -15.56 -1.46
C LEU A 35 -1.88 -14.55 -1.38
N ILE A 36 -2.13 -13.40 -0.76
CA ILE A 36 -1.14 -12.35 -0.55
C ILE A 36 -0.70 -12.39 0.91
N GLN A 37 0.59 -12.54 1.16
CA GLN A 37 1.14 -12.52 2.52
C GLN A 37 1.76 -11.14 2.82
N LEU A 38 1.45 -10.58 4.00
CA LEU A 38 2.17 -9.43 4.52
C LEU A 38 3.42 -9.92 5.24
N VAL A 39 4.59 -9.47 4.76
CA VAL A 39 5.89 -9.83 5.35
C VAL A 39 6.60 -8.54 5.77
N PRO A 40 7.05 -8.43 7.02
CA PRO A 40 7.90 -7.33 7.45
C PRO A 40 9.17 -7.28 6.61
N ALA A 41 9.49 -6.09 6.09
CA ALA A 41 10.69 -5.88 5.31
C ALA A 41 11.60 -4.88 6.02
N GLU A 42 12.90 -5.18 6.04
CA GLU A 42 13.90 -4.25 6.53
C GLU A 42 14.01 -3.02 5.61
N PRO A 43 14.22 -1.81 6.16
CA PRO A 43 14.47 -0.63 5.36
C PRO A 43 15.71 -0.83 4.50
N ARG A 44 15.55 -0.68 3.19
CA ARG A 44 16.68 -0.75 2.25
C ARG A 44 16.65 0.41 1.26
N PRO A 45 17.82 0.80 0.72
CA PRO A 45 17.88 1.73 -0.40
C PRO A 45 17.07 1.20 -1.59
N VAL A 46 16.39 2.12 -2.27
CA VAL A 46 15.72 1.83 -3.55
C VAL A 46 16.79 1.65 -4.63
N THR A 47 16.70 0.57 -5.42
CA THR A 47 17.68 0.31 -6.48
C THR A 47 17.42 1.17 -7.71
N LYS A 48 18.40 1.23 -8.63
CA LYS A 48 18.24 1.96 -9.89
C LYS A 48 17.15 1.33 -10.76
N GLU A 49 17.12 0.00 -10.82
CA GLU A 49 16.13 -0.77 -11.59
C GLU A 49 14.70 -0.50 -11.07
N GLU A 50 14.54 -0.38 -9.75
CA GLU A 50 13.26 -0.01 -9.13
C GLU A 50 12.85 1.42 -9.50
N MET A 51 13.80 2.36 -9.45
CA MET A 51 13.56 3.74 -9.89
C MET A 51 13.20 3.83 -11.37
N GLU A 52 13.84 3.05 -12.23
CA GLU A 52 13.51 2.97 -13.65
C GLU A 52 12.13 2.37 -13.88
N ARG A 53 11.78 1.30 -13.17
CA ARG A 53 10.44 0.71 -13.20
C ARG A 53 9.38 1.72 -12.77
N LEU A 54 9.63 2.51 -11.72
CA LEU A 54 8.69 3.56 -11.29
C LEU A 54 8.52 4.66 -12.34
N ARG A 55 9.60 5.07 -13.01
CA ARG A 55 9.54 6.06 -14.10
C ARG A 55 8.75 5.54 -15.29
N ALA A 56 8.97 4.29 -15.68
CA ALA A 56 8.29 3.66 -16.81
C ALA A 56 6.78 3.51 -16.59
N ASN A 57 6.35 3.29 -15.34
CA ASN A 57 4.93 3.10 -14.98
C ASN A 57 4.28 4.38 -14.41
N ARG A 58 4.94 5.53 -14.51
CA ARG A 58 4.42 6.78 -13.93
C ARG A 58 3.19 7.24 -14.71
N VAL A 59 2.06 7.34 -14.02
CA VAL A 59 0.83 7.89 -14.61
C VAL A 59 1.01 9.38 -14.87
N THR A 60 0.65 9.80 -16.08
CA THR A 60 0.60 11.23 -16.42
C THR A 60 -0.81 11.75 -16.13
N PRO A 61 -0.96 12.79 -15.30
CA PRO A 61 -2.26 13.39 -15.04
C PRO A 61 -2.90 13.91 -16.32
N LEU A 62 -4.21 13.66 -16.49
CA LEU A 62 -5.00 14.19 -17.61
C LEU A 62 -5.02 15.73 -17.62
N LYS A 63 -4.96 16.36 -16.45
CA LYS A 63 -4.84 17.80 -16.28
C LYS A 63 -3.73 18.09 -15.26
N PRO A 64 -2.89 19.11 -15.48
CA PRO A 64 -1.97 19.57 -14.45
C PRO A 64 -2.76 19.95 -13.18
N PHE A 65 -2.26 19.54 -12.03
CA PHE A 65 -2.83 19.91 -10.75
C PHE A 65 -1.71 20.22 -9.76
N ASP A 66 -2.02 21.07 -8.78
CA ASP A 66 -1.13 21.31 -7.65
C ASP A 66 -1.31 20.19 -6.63
N SER A 67 -0.34 19.28 -6.60
CA SER A 67 -0.32 18.15 -5.67
C SER A 67 -0.29 18.60 -4.22
N THR A 68 0.34 19.75 -3.91
CA THR A 68 0.44 20.23 -2.53
C THR A 68 -0.90 20.69 -1.99
N THR A 69 -1.68 21.41 -2.81
CA THR A 69 -3.04 21.82 -2.47
C THR A 69 -3.97 20.62 -2.34
N LEU A 70 -3.89 19.65 -3.27
CA LEU A 70 -4.70 18.43 -3.21
C LEU A 70 -4.44 17.60 -1.95
N ILE A 71 -3.16 17.36 -1.61
CA ILE A 71 -2.80 16.58 -0.42
C ILE A 71 -3.26 17.28 0.87
N ARG A 72 -3.15 18.62 0.94
CA ARG A 72 -3.66 19.39 2.08
C ARG A 72 -5.17 19.23 2.21
N GLN A 73 -5.89 19.35 1.10
CA GLN A 73 -7.34 19.15 1.10
C GLN A 73 -7.70 17.76 1.61
N MET A 74 -7.09 16.69 1.10
CA MET A 74 -7.35 15.32 1.57
C MET A 74 -7.07 15.13 3.06
N ARG A 75 -5.99 15.73 3.58
CA ARG A 75 -5.64 15.67 5.00
C ARG A 75 -6.66 16.42 5.87
N ASP A 76 -7.04 17.62 5.43
CA ASP A 76 -7.87 18.52 6.22
C ASP A 76 -9.36 18.11 6.16
N GLU A 77 -9.79 17.47 5.05
CA GLU A 77 -11.16 16.97 4.86
C GLU A 77 -11.37 15.53 5.34
N GLY A 78 -10.30 14.78 5.65
CA GLY A 78 -10.39 13.45 6.26
C GLY A 78 -11.18 12.44 5.43
N LEU A 79 -10.90 12.37 4.11
CA LEU A 79 -11.40 11.31 3.24
C LEU A 79 -10.84 9.93 3.62
#